data_AF-A0A962GH64-F1
#
_entry.id   AF-A0A962GH64-F1
#
_cell.length_a   1.000
_cell.length_b   1.000
_cell.length_c   1.000
_cell.angle_alpha   90.00
_cell.angle_beta   90.00
_cell.angle_gamma   90.00
#
_symmetry.space_group_name_H-M   'P 1'
#
loop_
_entity.id
_entity.type
_entity.pdbx_description
1 polymer ?
#
loop_
_entity_poly.entity_id
_entity_poly.type
_entity_poly.pdbx_seq_one_letter_code
_entity_poly.pdbx_strand_id
1 'polypeptide(L)'
;MKPFINKIVSNFIPKVVMISLLTFISFNGLAKKFKVDKNTYFELEGAVNAVLASPVADSAPLEMKFIKEKLTLAKQAKADRDRKLEAQYTEQIYADIEIAKLRAELNQLNDVLLNKRDQVSEAQLYLKELQDRLK
;
A
#
# COMPACT_ATOMS: atom_id res chain seq x y z
N MET A 1 24.86 18.40 57.95
CA MET A 1 24.15 17.18 57.49
C MET A 1 23.05 17.61 56.52
N LYS A 2 22.95 16.92 55.37
CA LYS A 2 22.19 17.29 54.16
C LYS A 2 20.67 17.44 54.41
N PRO A 3 19.97 18.41 53.79
CA PRO A 3 18.56 18.26 53.50
C PRO A 3 18.34 17.53 52.17
N PHE A 4 17.36 16.64 52.18
CA PHE A 4 16.79 15.94 51.03
C PHE A 4 16.34 16.92 49.95
N ILE A 5 16.89 16.79 48.74
CA ILE A 5 16.32 17.43 47.54
C ILE A 5 15.53 16.35 46.80
N ASN A 6 14.23 16.42 46.99
CA ASN A 6 13.24 15.83 46.10
C ASN A 6 13.20 16.69 44.83
N LYS A 7 13.56 16.15 43.66
CA LYS A 7 13.21 16.77 42.36
C LYS A 7 13.00 15.68 41.30
N ILE A 8 11.72 15.46 41.07
CA ILE A 8 11.09 14.81 39.91
C ILE A 8 11.79 15.29 38.63
N VAL A 9 12.55 14.40 37.98
CA VAL A 9 13.05 14.65 36.63
C VAL A 9 11.95 14.23 35.66
N SER A 10 11.27 15.26 35.20
CA SER A 10 10.24 15.26 34.16
C SER A 10 10.73 14.60 32.87
N ASN A 11 10.05 13.54 32.45
CA ASN A 11 10.03 13.06 31.08
C ASN A 11 9.37 14.14 30.20
N PHE A 12 10.17 14.96 29.53
CA PHE A 12 9.66 15.89 28.53
C PHE A 12 10.60 15.88 27.32
N ILE A 13 10.47 14.83 26.49
CA ILE A 13 10.95 14.90 25.11
C ILE A 13 10.03 15.91 24.41
N PRO A 14 10.53 17.07 23.96
CA PRO A 14 9.68 18.09 23.40
C PRO A 14 9.14 17.60 22.05
N LYS A 15 7.80 17.57 21.93
CA LYS A 15 7.03 17.19 20.73
C LYS A 15 7.52 17.87 19.44
N VAL A 16 8.19 19.02 19.57
CA VAL A 16 8.81 19.79 18.48
C VAL A 16 9.93 19.02 17.76
N VAL A 17 10.71 18.21 18.47
CA VAL A 17 11.80 17.40 17.88
C VAL A 17 11.23 16.24 17.06
N MET A 18 10.11 15.66 17.49
CA MET A 18 9.44 14.58 16.76
C MET A 18 8.78 15.08 15.47
N ILE A 19 8.18 16.28 15.49
CA ILE A 19 7.55 16.89 14.32
C ILE A 19 8.61 17.28 13.27
N SER A 20 9.75 17.81 13.70
CA SER A 20 10.85 18.17 12.79
C SER A 20 11.58 16.96 12.21
N LEU A 21 11.58 15.82 12.91
CA LEU A 21 12.08 14.55 12.37
C LEU A 21 11.12 13.95 11.32
N LEU A 22 9.80 14.06 11.54
CA LEU A 22 8.77 13.60 10.60
C LEU A 22 8.74 14.41 9.30
N THR A 23 9.01 15.72 9.35
CA THR A 23 9.10 16.56 8.14
C THR A 23 10.39 16.30 7.34
N PHE A 24 11.48 15.91 7.99
CA PHE A 24 12.73 15.54 7.30
C PHE A 24 12.64 14.23 6.52
N ILE A 25 11.84 13.28 7.00
CA ILE A 25 11.61 12.00 6.33
C ILE A 25 10.67 12.16 5.13
N SER A 26 9.73 13.10 5.17
CA SER A 26 8.77 13.33 4.08
C SER A 26 9.35 14.09 2.87
N PHE A 27 10.52 14.73 3.00
CA PHE A 27 11.18 15.45 1.90
C PHE A 27 12.35 14.72 1.22
N ASN A 28 12.81 13.60 1.78
CA ASN A 28 13.86 12.76 1.16
C ASN A 28 13.28 11.51 0.48
N GLY A 29 12.16 11.70 -0.23
CA GLY A 29 11.85 10.79 -1.33
C GLY A 29 12.97 10.91 -2.35
N LEU A 30 13.92 9.97 -2.30
CA LEU A 30 14.86 9.72 -3.38
C LEU A 30 14.02 9.47 -4.63
N ALA A 31 13.73 10.53 -5.39
CA ALA A 31 13.19 10.43 -6.72
C ALA A 31 14.28 9.75 -7.54
N LYS A 32 14.21 8.41 -7.61
CA LYS A 32 15.00 7.60 -8.54
C LYS A 32 14.71 8.24 -9.90
N LYS A 33 15.70 8.92 -10.50
CA LYS A 33 15.49 9.61 -11.78
C LYS A 33 15.09 8.58 -12.82
N PHE A 34 13.79 8.36 -12.99
CA PHE A 34 13.24 7.61 -14.11
C PHE A 34 13.62 8.39 -15.37
N LYS A 35 14.59 7.87 -16.12
CA LYS A 35 14.88 8.38 -17.45
C LYS A 35 13.71 7.94 -18.33
N VAL A 36 12.78 8.85 -18.57
CA VAL A 36 11.70 8.64 -19.54
C VAL A 36 12.34 8.68 -20.92
N ASP A 37 12.53 7.50 -21.50
CA ASP A 37 12.81 7.31 -22.90
C ASP A 37 11.48 7.30 -23.68
N LYS A 38 11.55 7.48 -25.01
CA LYS A 38 10.39 7.42 -25.91
C LYS A 38 9.58 6.13 -25.74
N ASN A 39 10.24 5.02 -25.38
CA ASN A 39 9.62 3.71 -25.19
C ASN A 39 8.95 3.50 -23.83
N THR A 40 9.32 4.27 -22.81
CA THR A 40 8.85 4.07 -21.43
C THR A 40 7.33 4.18 -21.31
N TYR A 41 6.69 5.04 -22.12
CA TYR A 41 5.23 5.18 -22.15
C TYR A 41 4.52 3.96 -22.76
N PHE A 42 5.09 3.35 -23.80
CA PHE A 42 4.50 2.17 -24.42
C PHE A 42 4.60 0.95 -23.50
N GLU A 43 5.72 0.83 -22.77
CA GLU A 43 5.87 -0.17 -21.71
C GLU A 43 4.85 0.04 -20.59
N LEU A 44 4.63 1.30 -20.18
CA LEU A 44 3.62 1.65 -19.19
C LEU A 44 2.20 1.27 -19.64
N GLU A 45 1.82 1.60 -20.87
CA GLU A 45 0.51 1.26 -21.42
C GLU A 45 0.32 -0.26 -21.48
N GLY A 46 1.36 -0.99 -21.88
CA GLY A 46 1.37 -2.46 -21.82
C GLY A 46 1.18 -2.99 -20.39
N ALA A 47 1.88 -2.44 -19.40
CA ALA A 47 1.76 -2.83 -18.01
C ALA A 47 0.36 -2.55 -17.44
N VAL A 48 -0.22 -1.39 -17.75
CA VAL A 48 -1.59 -1.05 -17.34
C VAL A 48 -2.59 -2.02 -17.97
N ASN A 49 -2.48 -2.29 -19.28
CA ASN A 49 -3.38 -3.22 -19.95
C ASN A 49 -3.28 -4.65 -19.39
N ALA A 50 -2.07 -5.09 -19.04
CA ALA A 50 -1.87 -6.39 -18.41
C ALA A 50 -2.57 -6.50 -17.04
N VAL A 51 -2.50 -5.44 -16.23
CA VAL A 51 -3.16 -5.42 -14.91
C VAL A 51 -4.68 -5.33 -15.06
N LEU A 52 -5.17 -4.53 -16.01
CA LEU A 52 -6.60 -4.41 -16.30
C LEU A 52 -7.23 -5.71 -16.81
N ALA A 53 -6.47 -6.54 -17.51
CA ALA A 53 -6.90 -7.86 -17.98
C ALA A 53 -6.73 -8.97 -16.92
N SER A 54 -6.24 -8.64 -15.72
CA SER A 54 -5.95 -9.61 -14.67
C SER A 54 -7.01 -9.62 -13.56
N PRO A 55 -7.07 -10.66 -12.72
CA PRO A 55 -7.96 -10.71 -11.54
C PRO A 55 -7.71 -9.59 -10.51
N VAL A 56 -6.56 -8.91 -10.59
CA VAL A 56 -6.24 -7.74 -9.77
C VAL A 56 -7.24 -6.60 -10.02
N ALA A 57 -7.75 -6.49 -11.26
CA ALA A 57 -8.67 -5.43 -11.63
C ALA A 57 -9.98 -5.48 -10.84
N ASP A 58 -10.50 -6.69 -10.62
CA ASP A 58 -11.74 -6.91 -9.85
C ASP A 58 -11.50 -6.74 -8.35
N SER A 59 -10.30 -7.08 -7.87
CA SER A 59 -9.93 -7.02 -6.46
C SER A 59 -9.57 -5.60 -5.97
N ALA A 60 -9.17 -4.71 -6.88
CA ALA A 60 -8.71 -3.36 -6.57
C ALA A 60 -9.34 -2.29 -7.48
N PRO A 61 -10.69 -2.15 -7.48
CA PRO A 61 -11.40 -1.30 -8.45
C PRO A 61 -11.09 0.20 -8.30
N LEU A 62 -10.80 0.65 -7.09
CA LEU A 62 -10.43 2.05 -6.83
C LEU A 62 -9.05 2.38 -7.40
N GLU A 63 -8.07 1.52 -7.16
CA GLU A 63 -6.72 1.65 -7.72
C GLU A 63 -6.78 1.62 -9.26
N MET A 64 -7.58 0.73 -9.84
CA MET A 64 -7.78 0.69 -11.30
C MET A 64 -8.33 2.00 -11.86
N LYS A 65 -9.22 2.66 -11.12
CA LYS A 65 -9.74 3.98 -11.52
C LYS A 65 -8.63 5.02 -11.53
N PHE A 66 -7.82 5.09 -10.47
CA PHE A 66 -6.69 6.03 -10.41
C PHE A 66 -5.63 5.77 -11.47
N ILE A 67 -5.31 4.50 -11.75
CA ILE A 67 -4.38 4.11 -12.81
C ILE A 67 -4.89 4.60 -14.17
N LYS A 68 -6.18 4.38 -14.49
CA LYS A 68 -6.77 4.84 -15.76
C LYS A 68 -6.73 6.36 -15.88
N GLU A 69 -7.11 7.08 -14.83
CA GLU A 69 -7.09 8.55 -14.81
C GLU A 69 -5.66 9.09 -14.94
N LYS A 70 -4.68 8.52 -14.25
CA LYS A 70 -3.28 8.95 -14.41
C LYS A 70 -2.72 8.59 -15.78
N LEU A 71 -3.15 7.49 -16.40
CA LEU A 71 -2.72 7.13 -17.75
C LEU A 71 -3.21 8.16 -18.79
N THR A 72 -4.43 8.71 -18.64
CA THR A 72 -4.90 9.78 -19.52
C THR A 72 -4.09 11.06 -19.33
N LEU A 73 -3.75 11.42 -18.08
CA LEU A 73 -2.89 12.56 -17.78
C LEU A 73 -1.46 12.36 -18.32
N ALA A 74 -0.90 11.16 -18.21
CA ALA A 74 0.40 10.82 -18.80
C ALA A 74 0.37 10.93 -20.33
N LYS A 75 -0.73 10.51 -20.97
CA LYS A 75 -0.94 10.66 -22.42
C LYS A 75 -0.95 12.13 -22.84
N GLN A 76 -1.63 12.97 -22.05
CA GLN A 76 -1.68 14.40 -22.29
C GLN A 76 -0.30 15.05 -22.12
N ALA A 77 0.41 14.76 -21.02
CA ALA A 77 1.76 15.25 -20.79
C ALA A 77 2.73 14.84 -21.91
N LYS A 78 2.60 13.62 -22.44
CA LYS A 78 3.35 13.15 -23.60
C LYS A 78 3.05 13.97 -24.86
N ALA A 79 1.77 14.24 -25.13
CA ALA A 79 1.33 15.06 -26.27
C ALA A 79 1.85 16.50 -26.16
N ASP A 80 1.84 17.06 -24.96
CA ASP A 80 2.35 18.40 -24.63
C ASP A 80 3.90 18.45 -24.57
N ARG A 81 4.57 17.30 -24.74
CA ARG A 81 6.03 17.11 -24.65
C ARG A 81 6.62 17.47 -23.28
N ASP A 82 5.79 17.50 -22.24
CA ASP A 82 6.24 17.67 -20.86
C ASP A 82 6.75 16.33 -20.31
N ARG A 83 8.03 16.05 -20.59
CA ARG A 83 8.71 14.82 -20.17
C ARG A 83 8.81 14.68 -18.65
N LYS A 84 8.85 15.78 -17.91
CA LYS A 84 8.98 15.73 -16.45
C LYS A 84 7.65 15.27 -15.85
N LEU A 85 6.55 15.82 -16.36
CA LEU A 85 5.22 15.45 -15.91
C LEU A 85 4.84 14.04 -16.37
N GLU A 86 5.19 13.65 -17.60
CA GLU A 86 5.07 12.27 -18.09
C GLU A 86 5.80 11.27 -17.15
N ALA A 87 7.02 11.60 -16.73
CA ALA A 87 7.80 10.79 -15.79
C ALA A 87 7.09 10.62 -14.44
N GLN A 88 6.58 11.72 -13.89
CA GLN A 88 5.91 11.72 -12.60
C GLN A 88 4.64 10.87 -12.64
N TYR A 89 3.81 11.00 -13.67
CA TYR A 89 2.63 10.15 -13.80
C TYR A 89 3.00 8.68 -14.04
N THR A 90 4.03 8.41 -14.83
CA THR A 90 4.53 7.04 -15.06
C THR A 90 4.94 6.37 -13.74
N GLU A 91 5.71 7.06 -12.91
CA GLU A 91 6.14 6.55 -11.60
C GLU A 91 4.94 6.30 -10.67
N GLN A 92 3.99 7.26 -10.62
CA GLN A 92 2.78 7.11 -9.82
C GLN A 92 1.91 5.94 -10.26
N ILE A 93 1.80 5.70 -11.58
CA ILE A 93 1.03 4.57 -12.12
C ILE A 93 1.67 3.25 -11.73
N TYR A 94 3.01 3.13 -11.79
CA TYR A 94 3.69 1.92 -11.32
C TYR A 94 3.48 1.67 -9.84
N ALA A 95 3.50 2.73 -9.02
CA ALA A 95 3.19 2.61 -7.60
C ALA A 95 1.74 2.15 -7.36
N ASP A 96 0.77 2.73 -8.07
CA ASP A 96 -0.63 2.33 -7.96
C ASP A 96 -0.87 0.89 -8.42
N ILE A 97 -0.18 0.43 -9.48
CA ILE A 97 -0.21 -0.96 -9.94
C ILE A 97 0.24 -1.89 -8.81
N GLU A 98 1.33 -1.56 -8.12
CA GLU A 98 1.83 -2.37 -7.02
C GLU A 98 0.86 -2.40 -5.84
N ILE A 99 0.28 -1.25 -5.49
CA ILE A 99 -0.76 -1.17 -4.46
C ILE A 99 -1.96 -2.06 -4.82
N ALA A 100 -2.38 -2.05 -6.09
CA ALA A 100 -3.48 -2.88 -6.55
C ALA A 100 -3.19 -4.38 -6.40
N LYS A 101 -1.97 -4.82 -6.77
CA LYS A 101 -1.54 -6.21 -6.59
C LYS A 101 -1.53 -6.61 -5.12
N LEU A 102 -0.94 -5.78 -4.27
CA LEU A 102 -0.91 -6.03 -2.82
C LEU A 102 -2.32 -6.12 -2.23
N ARG A 103 -3.26 -5.31 -2.72
CA ARG A 103 -4.66 -5.39 -2.31
C ARG A 103 -5.32 -6.70 -2.75
N ALA A 104 -5.06 -7.14 -3.97
CA ALA A 104 -5.57 -8.43 -4.46
C ALA A 104 -5.01 -9.60 -3.65
N GLU A 105 -3.70 -9.60 -3.37
CA GLU A 105 -3.06 -10.60 -2.52
C GLU A 105 -3.65 -10.58 -1.11
N LEU A 106 -3.82 -9.42 -0.50
CA LEU A 106 -4.40 -9.29 0.83
C LEU A 106 -5.83 -9.85 0.90
N ASN A 107 -6.64 -9.59 -0.11
CA ASN A 107 -8.00 -10.14 -0.19
C ASN A 107 -7.97 -11.67 -0.29
N GLN A 108 -7.10 -12.22 -1.16
CA GLN A 108 -6.94 -13.67 -1.29
C GLN A 108 -6.49 -14.31 0.03
N LEU A 109 -5.53 -13.71 0.73
CA LEU A 109 -5.08 -14.20 2.03
C LEU A 109 -6.21 -14.14 3.08
N ASN A 110 -7.01 -13.09 3.07
CA ASN A 110 -8.14 -12.95 3.98
C ASN A 110 -9.18 -14.04 3.75
N ASP A 111 -9.50 -14.37 2.49
CA ASP A 111 -10.43 -15.47 2.17
C ASP A 111 -9.91 -16.82 2.66
N VAL A 112 -8.60 -17.08 2.54
CA VAL A 112 -7.98 -18.29 3.09
C VAL A 112 -8.10 -18.33 4.62
N LEU A 113 -7.89 -17.20 5.30
CA LEU A 113 -8.03 -17.12 6.76
C LEU A 113 -9.47 -17.35 7.21
N LEU A 114 -10.45 -16.79 6.51
CA LEU A 114 -11.87 -17.00 6.79
C LEU A 114 -12.25 -18.47 6.65
N ASN A 115 -11.84 -19.13 5.56
CA ASN A 115 -12.09 -20.55 5.34
C ASN A 115 -11.47 -21.41 6.45
N LYS A 116 -10.24 -21.11 6.89
CA LYS A 116 -9.59 -21.82 7.99
C LYS A 116 -10.29 -21.59 9.33
N ARG A 117 -10.76 -20.37 9.60
CA ARG A 117 -11.54 -20.05 10.80
C ARG A 117 -12.80 -20.89 10.85
N ASP A 118 -13.50 -21.02 9.73
CA ASP A 118 -14.75 -21.76 9.64
C ASP A 118 -14.51 -23.26 9.87
N GLN A 119 -13.47 -23.84 9.26
CA GLN A 119 -13.04 -25.23 9.54
C GLN A 119 -12.72 -25.48 11.02
N VAL A 120 -12.00 -24.56 11.68
CA VAL A 120 -11.69 -24.68 13.11
C VAL A 120 -12.97 -24.62 13.94
N SER A 121 -13.91 -23.77 13.57
CA SER A 121 -15.18 -23.61 14.27
C SER A 121 -16.03 -24.88 14.17
N GLU A 122 -16.09 -25.49 12.99
CA GLU A 122 -16.76 -26.79 12.77
C GLU A 122 -16.11 -27.92 13.58
N ALA A 123 -14.78 -28.01 13.57
CA ALA A 123 -14.05 -29.01 14.35
C ALA A 123 -14.29 -28.86 15.86
N GLN A 124 -14.38 -27.64 16.37
CA GLN A 124 -14.70 -27.36 17.77
C GLN A 124 -16.14 -27.79 18.13
N LEU A 125 -17.11 -27.54 17.24
CA LEU A 125 -18.48 -28.01 17.45
C LEU A 125 -18.55 -29.53 17.50
N TYR A 126 -17.93 -30.22 16.55
CA TYR A 126 -17.88 -31.67 16.52
C TYR A 126 -17.22 -32.27 17.78
N LEU A 127 -16.11 -31.67 18.23
CA LEU A 127 -15.43 -32.09 19.46
C LEU A 127 -16.35 -31.94 20.67
N LYS A 128 -17.10 -30.84 20.76
CA LYS A 128 -18.07 -30.60 21.84
C LYS A 128 -19.19 -31.64 21.82
N GLU A 129 -19.76 -31.94 20.65
CA GLU A 129 -20.79 -32.97 20.52
C GLU A 129 -20.30 -34.35 20.98
N LEU A 130 -19.07 -34.72 20.63
CA LEU A 130 -18.46 -35.97 21.08
C LEU A 130 -18.29 -36.00 22.60
N GLN A 131 -17.86 -34.89 23.22
CA GLN A 131 -17.73 -34.79 24.67
C GLN A 131 -19.08 -34.90 25.39
N ASP A 132 -20.14 -34.31 24.83
CA ASP A 132 -21.48 -34.37 25.40
C ASP A 132 -22.09 -35.77 25.28
N ARG A 133 -21.74 -36.56 24.25
CA ARG A 133 -22.15 -37.98 24.12
C ARG A 133 -21.42 -38.93 25.06
N LEU A 134 -20.26 -38.55 25.56
CA LEU A 134 -19.46 -39.35 26.51
C LEU A 134 -19.86 -39.11 27.97
N LYS A 135 -20.72 -38.14 28.23
CA LYS A 135 -21.32 -37.87 29.55
C LYS A 135 -22.64 -38.61 29.70
#